data_AF-A0A925EHC3-F1
#
_entry.id   AF-A0A925EHC3-F1
#
_cell.length_a   1.000
_cell.length_b   1.000
_cell.length_c   1.000
_cell.angle_alpha   90.00
_cell.angle_beta   90.00
_cell.angle_gamma   90.00
#
_symmetry.space_group_name_H-M   'P 1'
#
loop_
_entity.id
_entity.type
_entity.pdbx_description
1 polymer ?
#
loop_
_entity_poly.entity_id
_entity_poly.type
_entity_poly.pdbx_seq_one_letter_code
_entity_poly.pdbx_strand_id
1 'polypeptide(L)'
;MMDTKTIQKNYDTLTVNERFSLLVQANQRGDEKEAAALKRTDPKWGFSVSSMRGLMDAFNFLVEFYMIEQLHNVAMYYHMLVNWENITISLESGEAFNGTFDQVKIDILTYSEAFKEICKEFGVDPERMLSPWAKQTTHINFLVIALQKMFKDDLRPLAKVPGLLGAFRWLIEEKRKEWE
;
A
#
# COMPACT_ATOMS: atom_id res chain seq x y z
N MET A 1 0.84 -45.24 -37.83
CA MET A 1 0.31 -43.87 -37.66
C MET A 1 -0.63 -43.92 -36.47
N MET A 2 -0.31 -43.24 -35.37
CA MET A 2 -1.17 -43.22 -34.18
C MET A 2 -2.41 -42.36 -34.51
N ASP A 3 -3.61 -42.89 -34.29
CA ASP A 3 -4.87 -42.18 -34.54
C ASP A 3 -5.03 -41.04 -33.52
N THR A 4 -5.18 -39.81 -34.00
CA THR A 4 -5.34 -38.57 -33.22
C THR A 4 -6.45 -38.66 -32.17
N LYS A 5 -7.48 -39.47 -32.44
CA LYS A 5 -8.57 -39.74 -31.48
C LYS A 5 -8.13 -40.49 -30.22
N THR A 6 -7.05 -41.25 -30.30
CA THR A 6 -6.50 -42.02 -29.18
C THR A 6 -5.71 -41.11 -28.23
N ILE A 7 -5.05 -40.09 -28.78
CA ILE A 7 -4.25 -39.12 -28.03
C ILE A 7 -5.16 -38.16 -27.24
N GLN A 8 -6.26 -37.69 -27.85
CA GLN A 8 -7.21 -36.78 -27.19
C GLN A 8 -7.85 -37.36 -25.93
N LYS A 9 -8.05 -38.68 -25.86
CA LYS A 9 -8.61 -39.36 -24.67
C LYS A 9 -7.72 -39.25 -23.42
N ASN A 10 -6.44 -38.95 -23.60
CA ASN A 10 -5.47 -38.86 -22.50
C ASN A 10 -5.20 -37.42 -22.08
N TYR A 11 -5.82 -36.42 -22.71
CA TYR A 11 -5.57 -35.01 -22.40
C TYR A 11 -5.85 -34.65 -20.94
N ASP A 12 -6.82 -35.34 -20.35
CA ASP A 12 -7.25 -35.20 -18.96
C ASP A 12 -6.18 -35.70 -17.97
N THR A 13 -5.30 -36.60 -18.42
CA THR A 13 -4.24 -37.22 -17.62
C THR A 13 -2.88 -36.54 -17.77
N LEU A 14 -2.76 -35.58 -18.69
CA LEU A 14 -1.52 -34.85 -18.93
C LEU A 14 -1.15 -33.99 -17.71
N THR A 15 0.14 -34.00 -17.38
CA THR A 15 0.71 -33.01 -16.48
C THR A 15 0.71 -31.61 -17.13
N VAL A 16 0.85 -30.58 -16.30
CA VAL A 16 0.87 -29.18 -16.76
C VAL A 16 1.97 -28.95 -17.81
N ASN A 17 3.16 -29.52 -17.63
CA ASN A 17 4.30 -29.34 -18.53
C ASN A 17 4.10 -30.05 -19.89
N GLU A 18 3.51 -31.24 -19.88
CA GLU A 18 3.20 -31.99 -21.11
C GLU A 18 2.10 -31.28 -21.91
N ARG A 19 1.05 -30.82 -21.22
CA ARG A 19 -0.04 -30.06 -21.84
C ARG A 19 0.48 -28.75 -22.43
N PHE A 20 1.29 -27.99 -21.70
CA PHE A 20 1.91 -26.76 -22.19
C PHE A 20 2.71 -27.02 -23.49
N SER A 21 3.54 -28.06 -23.48
CA SER A 21 4.35 -28.43 -24.64
C SER A 21 3.50 -28.76 -25.87
N LEU A 22 2.41 -29.51 -25.68
CA LEU A 22 1.47 -29.84 -26.76
C LEU A 22 0.71 -28.61 -27.27
N LEU A 23 0.36 -27.68 -26.38
CA LEU A 23 -0.38 -26.46 -26.71
C LEU A 23 0.50 -25.49 -27.53
N VAL A 24 1.78 -25.38 -27.20
CA VAL A 24 2.77 -24.64 -28.00
C VAL A 24 2.91 -25.24 -29.40
N GLN A 25 3.02 -26.57 -29.50
CA GLN A 25 3.12 -27.25 -30.79
C GLN A 25 1.85 -27.11 -31.64
N ALA A 26 0.66 -27.23 -31.03
CA ALA A 26 -0.61 -27.03 -31.72
C ALA A 26 -0.73 -25.60 -32.28
N ASN A 27 -0.34 -24.59 -31.49
CA ASN A 27 -0.29 -23.20 -31.95
C ASN A 27 0.69 -23.00 -33.11
N GLN A 28 1.89 -23.60 -33.05
CA GLN A 28 2.88 -23.52 -34.14
C GLN A 28 2.38 -24.18 -35.43
N ARG A 29 1.54 -25.22 -35.34
CA ARG A 29 0.89 -25.87 -36.48
C ARG A 29 -0.37 -25.16 -36.98
N GLY A 30 -0.87 -24.14 -36.26
CA GLY A 30 -2.16 -23.51 -36.53
C GLY A 30 -3.36 -24.44 -36.27
N ASP A 31 -3.20 -25.50 -35.46
CA ASP A 31 -4.28 -26.42 -35.13
C ASP A 31 -5.12 -25.88 -33.96
N GLU A 32 -6.03 -24.96 -34.28
CA GLU A 32 -6.91 -24.32 -33.30
C GLU A 32 -7.84 -25.32 -32.60
N LYS A 33 -8.19 -26.43 -33.26
CA LYS A 33 -9.09 -27.45 -32.68
C LYS A 33 -8.37 -28.23 -31.58
N GLU A 34 -7.12 -28.63 -31.83
CA GLU A 34 -6.30 -29.29 -30.82
C GLU A 34 -5.99 -28.36 -29.65
N ALA A 35 -5.64 -27.09 -29.93
CA ALA A 35 -5.40 -26.09 -28.89
C ALA A 35 -6.65 -25.86 -28.02
N ALA A 36 -7.84 -25.79 -28.62
CA ALA A 36 -9.10 -25.65 -27.89
C ALA A 36 -9.42 -26.90 -27.04
N ALA A 37 -9.16 -28.11 -27.55
CA ALA A 37 -9.35 -29.36 -26.82
C ALA A 37 -8.41 -29.48 -25.61
N LEU A 38 -7.14 -29.10 -25.77
CA LEU A 38 -6.16 -29.05 -24.68
C LEU A 38 -6.55 -28.00 -23.61
N LYS A 39 -7.04 -26.82 -24.02
CA LYS A 39 -7.53 -25.80 -23.08
C LYS A 39 -8.76 -26.25 -22.30
N ARG A 40 -9.65 -27.05 -22.90
CA ARG A 40 -10.90 -27.49 -22.26
C ARG A 40 -10.69 -28.53 -21.17
N THR A 41 -9.64 -29.33 -21.30
CA THR A 41 -9.26 -30.41 -20.39
C THR A 41 -8.32 -29.94 -19.28
N ASP A 42 -8.05 -28.63 -19.22
CA ASP A 42 -7.22 -28.07 -18.18
C ASP A 42 -7.91 -28.18 -16.80
N PRO A 43 -7.21 -28.66 -15.75
CA PRO A 43 -7.74 -28.71 -14.40
C PRO A 43 -8.22 -27.33 -13.98
N LYS A 44 -9.54 -27.19 -13.84
CA LYS A 44 -10.13 -25.97 -13.34
C LYS A 44 -9.98 -25.94 -11.83
N TRP A 45 -8.96 -25.25 -11.36
CA TRP A 45 -8.87 -24.86 -9.97
C TRP A 45 -9.79 -23.65 -9.78
N GLY A 46 -10.92 -23.86 -9.11
CA GLY A 46 -11.75 -22.75 -8.65
C GLY A 46 -11.00 -22.04 -7.53
N PHE A 47 -10.49 -20.84 -7.80
CA PHE A 47 -10.06 -19.93 -6.75
C PHE A 47 -11.22 -18.99 -6.45
N SER A 48 -11.59 -18.90 -5.16
CA SER A 48 -12.48 -17.85 -4.68
C SER A 48 -11.61 -16.73 -4.16
N VAL A 49 -11.76 -15.53 -4.74
CA VAL A 49 -11.18 -14.32 -4.18
C VAL A 49 -12.20 -13.75 -3.20
N SER A 50 -11.77 -13.42 -1.99
CA SER A 50 -12.63 -12.76 -1.00
C SER A 50 -13.23 -11.49 -1.60
N SER A 51 -14.52 -11.25 -1.37
CA SER A 51 -15.17 -9.97 -1.72
C SER A 51 -14.54 -8.77 -1.02
N MET A 52 -13.73 -9.00 0.02
CA MET A 52 -12.99 -7.96 0.74
C MET A 52 -11.61 -7.68 0.14
N ARG A 53 -11.19 -8.37 -0.93
CA ARG A 53 -9.83 -8.25 -1.46
C ARG A 53 -9.50 -6.82 -1.89
N GLY A 54 -10.39 -6.15 -2.60
CA GLY A 54 -10.19 -4.76 -3.02
C GLY A 54 -10.00 -3.82 -1.83
N LEU A 55 -10.76 -4.03 -0.75
CA LEU A 55 -10.62 -3.25 0.47
C LEU A 55 -9.30 -3.55 1.20
N MET A 56 -8.86 -4.81 1.26
CA MET A 56 -7.57 -5.18 1.85
C MET A 56 -6.41 -4.56 1.08
N ASP A 57 -6.43 -4.60 -0.25
CA ASP A 57 -5.38 -4.02 -1.09
C ASP A 57 -5.37 -2.49 -0.98
N ALA A 58 -6.55 -1.86 -0.94
CA ALA A 58 -6.69 -0.44 -0.69
C ALA A 58 -6.11 -0.02 0.68
N PHE A 59 -6.34 -0.80 1.73
CA PHE A 59 -5.75 -0.55 3.05
C PHE A 59 -4.24 -0.76 3.08
N ASN A 60 -3.72 -1.79 2.41
CA ASN A 60 -2.28 -1.98 2.29
C ASN A 60 -1.61 -0.79 1.59
N PHE A 61 -2.23 -0.30 0.52
CA PHE A 61 -1.77 0.90 -0.18
C PHE A 61 -1.81 2.15 0.71
N LEU A 62 -2.87 2.33 1.50
CA LEU A 62 -2.95 3.42 2.47
C LEU A 62 -1.84 3.34 3.53
N VAL A 63 -1.51 2.14 4.02
CA VAL A 63 -0.40 1.94 4.98
C VAL A 63 0.93 2.35 4.36
N GLU A 64 1.19 1.92 3.13
CA GLU A 64 2.41 2.30 2.41
C GLU A 64 2.49 3.82 2.22
N PHE A 65 1.40 4.44 1.78
CA PHE A 65 1.31 5.90 1.63
C PHE A 65 1.58 6.62 2.96
N TYR A 66 0.90 6.23 4.04
CA TYR A 66 1.12 6.77 5.38
C TYR A 66 2.59 6.65 5.81
N MET A 67 3.22 5.48 5.58
CA MET A 67 4.60 5.25 5.96
C MET A 67 5.58 6.13 5.17
N ILE A 68 5.35 6.31 3.87
CA ILE A 68 6.17 7.19 3.03
C ILE A 68 6.10 8.62 3.55
N GLU A 69 4.90 9.13 3.79
CA GLU A 69 4.67 10.50 4.27
C GLU A 69 5.26 10.73 5.66
N GLN A 70 5.09 9.77 6.58
CA GLN A 70 5.71 9.85 7.91
C GLN A 70 7.24 9.85 7.84
N LEU A 71 7.83 8.96 7.04
CA LEU A 71 9.29 8.91 6.89
C LEU A 71 9.82 10.19 6.25
N HIS A 72 9.12 10.75 5.27
CA HIS A 72 9.46 12.03 4.66
C HIS A 72 9.46 13.16 5.70
N ASN A 73 8.38 13.28 6.48
CA ASN A 73 8.26 14.32 7.50
C ASN A 73 9.32 14.17 8.61
N VAL A 74 9.61 12.94 9.03
CA VAL A 74 10.68 12.65 10.01
C VAL A 74 12.05 13.03 9.45
N ALA A 75 12.32 12.71 8.18
CA ALA A 75 13.57 13.08 7.53
C ALA A 75 13.72 14.61 7.44
N MET A 76 12.65 15.33 7.08
CA MET A 76 12.62 16.79 7.10
C MET A 76 12.88 17.34 8.50
N TYR A 77 12.22 16.79 9.53
CA TYR A 77 12.42 17.20 10.91
C TYR A 77 13.90 17.10 11.32
N TYR A 78 14.55 15.97 11.08
CA TYR A 78 15.97 15.80 11.42
C TYR A 78 16.88 16.67 10.57
N HIS A 79 16.60 16.83 9.28
CA HIS A 79 17.37 17.71 8.42
C HIS A 79 17.32 19.15 8.90
N MET A 80 16.15 19.65 9.32
CA MET A 80 16.01 20.98 9.89
C MET A 80 16.72 21.07 11.24
N LEU A 81 16.59 20.07 12.11
CA LEU A 81 17.26 20.05 13.41
C LEU A 81 18.79 20.18 13.29
N VAL A 82 19.42 19.46 12.36
CA VAL A 82 20.87 19.52 12.12
C VAL A 82 21.31 20.87 11.57
N ASN A 83 20.46 21.53 10.77
CA ASN A 83 20.79 22.82 10.15
C ASN A 83 20.34 24.04 10.98
N TRP A 84 19.77 23.82 12.16
CA TRP A 84 19.18 24.85 13.00
C TRP A 84 20.15 26.01 13.25
N GLU A 85 21.34 25.72 13.77
CA GLU A 85 22.34 26.74 14.14
C GLU A 85 22.86 27.53 12.92
N ASN A 86 23.03 26.85 11.77
CA ASN A 86 23.53 27.48 10.55
C ASN A 86 22.52 28.42 9.90
N ILE A 87 21.21 28.21 10.10
CA ILE A 87 20.13 28.97 9.46
C ILE A 87 19.68 30.17 10.33
N THR A 88 19.79 30.06 11.65
CA THR A 88 19.33 31.11 12.59
C THR A 88 20.19 32.38 12.64
N ILE A 89 21.27 32.47 11.86
CA ILE A 89 22.20 33.61 11.86
C ILE A 89 21.60 34.86 11.18
N SER A 90 20.55 34.72 10.37
CA SER A 90 19.76 35.83 9.81
C SER A 90 18.32 35.82 10.36
N LEU A 91 17.81 37.00 10.75
CA LEU A 91 16.48 37.19 11.36
C LEU A 91 15.35 36.75 10.41
N GLU A 92 15.39 37.16 9.15
CA GLU A 92 14.37 36.80 8.14
C GLU A 92 14.40 35.30 7.80
N SER A 93 15.58 34.70 7.71
CA SER A 93 15.69 33.25 7.48
C SER A 93 15.29 32.45 8.71
N GLY A 94 15.53 32.98 9.92
CA GLY A 94 15.13 32.36 11.18
C GLY A 94 13.61 32.26 11.36
N GLU A 95 12.86 33.33 11.07
CA GLU A 95 11.39 33.30 11.16
C GLU A 95 10.75 32.33 10.15
N ALA A 96 11.17 32.39 8.88
CA ALA A 96 10.69 31.49 7.84
C ALA A 96 11.02 30.02 8.14
N PHE A 97 12.22 29.77 8.68
CA PHE A 97 12.65 28.45 9.10
C PHE A 97 11.84 27.92 10.29
N ASN A 98 11.61 28.75 11.31
CA ASN A 98 10.79 28.39 12.47
C ASN A 98 9.36 28.04 12.05
N GLY A 99 8.75 28.84 11.18
CA GLY A 99 7.43 28.56 10.63
C GLY A 99 7.37 27.23 9.89
N THR A 100 8.38 26.94 9.05
CA THR A 100 8.48 25.66 8.32
C THR A 100 8.69 24.49 9.29
N PHE A 101 9.52 24.67 10.32
CA PHE A 101 9.84 23.60 11.26
C PHE A 101 8.63 23.24 12.13
N ASP A 102 7.88 24.25 12.56
CA ASP A 102 6.61 24.03 13.25
C ASP A 102 5.58 23.36 12.35
N GLN A 103 5.55 23.70 11.06
CA GLN A 103 4.66 23.05 10.11
C GLN A 103 4.97 21.55 9.98
N VAL A 104 6.24 21.17 9.84
CA VAL A 104 6.67 19.76 9.80
C VAL A 104 6.22 19.00 11.05
N LYS A 105 6.38 19.59 12.25
CA LYS A 105 5.92 18.96 13.50
C LYS A 105 4.40 18.75 13.52
N ILE A 106 3.64 19.76 13.06
CA ILE A 106 2.18 19.68 12.94
C ILE A 106 1.78 18.58 11.96
N ASP A 107 2.49 18.44 10.83
CA ASP A 107 2.17 17.45 9.81
C ASP A 107 2.42 16.01 10.32
N ILE A 108 3.52 15.78 11.04
CA ILE A 108 3.79 14.47 11.69
C ILE A 108 2.61 14.06 12.59
N LEU A 109 2.14 14.98 13.43
CA LEU A 109 1.02 14.75 14.34
C LEU A 109 -0.30 14.57 13.58
N THR A 110 -0.55 15.39 12.57
CA THR A 110 -1.77 15.35 11.75
C THR A 110 -1.90 14.01 11.02
N TYR A 111 -0.83 13.55 10.37
CA TYR A 111 -0.83 12.26 9.69
C TYR A 111 -1.00 11.10 10.66
N SER A 112 -0.35 11.16 11.84
CA SER A 112 -0.50 10.10 12.85
C SER A 112 -1.93 10.00 13.36
N GLU A 113 -2.60 11.13 13.55
CA GLU A 113 -3.97 11.15 14.07
C GLU A 113 -4.98 10.75 12.99
N ALA A 114 -4.83 11.26 11.77
CA ALA A 114 -5.68 10.87 10.65
C ALA A 114 -5.60 9.37 10.36
N PHE A 115 -4.41 8.76 10.45
CA PHE A 115 -4.24 7.33 10.26
C PHE A 115 -4.95 6.51 11.36
N LYS A 116 -4.90 6.96 12.61
CA LYS A 116 -5.64 6.31 13.70
C LYS A 116 -7.15 6.41 13.50
N GLU A 117 -7.65 7.59 13.13
CA GLU A 117 -9.08 7.81 12.94
C GLU A 117 -9.62 7.05 11.72
N ILE A 118 -8.88 6.95 10.60
CA ILE A 118 -9.33 6.12 9.47
C ILE A 118 -9.29 4.63 9.80
N CYS A 119 -8.28 4.15 10.55
CA CYS A 119 -8.27 2.75 11.02
C CYS A 119 -9.48 2.46 11.91
N LYS A 120 -9.81 3.37 12.83
CA LYS A 120 -10.99 3.28 13.70
C LYS A 120 -12.31 3.29 12.92
N GLU A 121 -12.44 4.12 11.88
CA GLU A 121 -13.62 4.15 11.00
C GLU A 121 -13.91 2.78 10.37
N PHE A 122 -12.87 2.03 10.01
CA PHE A 122 -12.98 0.71 9.40
C PHE A 122 -12.85 -0.45 10.40
N GLY A 123 -12.75 -0.17 11.70
CA GLY A 123 -12.62 -1.21 12.74
C GLY A 123 -11.31 -1.99 12.69
N VAL A 124 -10.24 -1.36 12.19
CA VAL A 124 -8.91 -1.96 12.05
C VAL A 124 -7.97 -1.43 13.13
N ASP A 125 -7.10 -2.30 13.65
CA ASP A 125 -6.05 -1.91 14.58
C ASP A 125 -4.86 -1.27 13.83
N PRO A 126 -4.56 0.03 14.04
CA PRO A 126 -3.46 0.71 13.35
C PRO A 126 -2.10 0.10 13.68
N GLU A 127 -1.87 -0.40 14.90
CA GLU A 127 -0.58 -0.99 15.26
C GLU A 127 -0.34 -2.30 14.52
N ARG A 128 -1.40 -3.10 14.38
CA ARG A 128 -1.33 -4.36 13.63
C ARG A 128 -1.08 -4.13 12.15
N MET A 129 -1.67 -3.08 11.56
CA MET A 129 -1.42 -2.71 10.17
C MET A 129 0.03 -2.26 9.94
N LEU A 130 0.64 -1.66 10.97
CA LEU A 130 2.01 -1.19 10.94
C LEU A 130 3.04 -2.24 11.36
N SER A 131 2.62 -3.44 11.79
CA SER A 131 3.52 -4.48 12.26
C SER A 131 4.58 -4.93 11.23
N PRO A 132 4.30 -4.97 9.90
CA PRO A 132 5.34 -5.26 8.92
C PRO A 132 6.49 -4.24 8.91
N TRP A 133 6.23 -3.03 9.44
CA TRP A 133 7.13 -1.88 9.46
C TRP A 133 7.66 -1.57 10.86
N ALA A 134 7.59 -2.52 11.80
CA ALA A 134 7.87 -2.31 13.23
C ALA A 134 9.20 -1.59 13.54
N LYS A 135 10.26 -1.87 12.77
CA LYS A 135 11.57 -1.21 12.96
C LYS A 135 11.50 0.27 12.61
N GLN A 136 10.87 0.62 11.50
CA GLN A 136 10.70 1.98 11.02
C GLN A 136 9.76 2.77 11.92
N THR A 137 8.66 2.15 12.37
CA THR A 137 7.66 2.81 13.21
C THR A 137 8.15 3.07 14.63
N THR A 138 9.17 2.38 15.12
CA THR A 138 9.76 2.67 16.44
C THR A 138 10.27 4.12 16.53
N HIS A 139 11.00 4.59 15.51
CA HIS A 139 11.51 5.96 15.48
C HIS A 139 10.41 7.00 15.27
N ILE A 140 9.45 6.71 14.40
CA ILE A 140 8.28 7.56 14.14
C ILE A 140 7.47 7.72 15.44
N ASN A 141 7.14 6.60 16.10
CA ASN A 141 6.34 6.60 17.33
C ASN A 141 7.02 7.36 18.46
N PHE A 142 8.34 7.20 18.61
CA PHE A 142 9.10 7.99 19.59
C PHE A 142 8.94 9.49 19.33
N LEU A 143 9.11 9.93 18.08
CA LEU A 143 8.98 11.34 17.72
C LEU A 143 7.55 11.84 17.90
N VAL A 144 6.54 11.07 17.47
CA VAL A 144 5.12 11.41 17.66
C VAL A 144 4.82 11.62 19.15
N ILE A 145 5.24 10.71 20.03
CA ILE A 145 5.03 10.84 21.48
C ILE A 145 5.71 12.09 22.04
N ALA A 146 6.94 12.38 21.60
CA ALA A 146 7.67 13.58 22.02
C ALA A 146 6.93 14.85 21.57
N LEU A 147 6.51 14.92 20.31
CA LEU A 147 5.79 16.06 19.75
C LEU A 147 4.41 16.24 20.39
N GLN A 148 3.67 15.17 20.67
CA GLN A 148 2.39 15.24 21.38
C GLN A 148 2.54 15.86 22.77
N LYS A 149 3.65 15.57 23.48
CA LYS A 149 3.94 16.21 24.76
C LYS A 149 4.27 17.70 24.60
N MET A 150 5.00 18.07 23.54
CA MET A 150 5.33 19.46 23.24
C MET A 150 4.10 20.29 22.83
N PHE A 151 3.19 19.70 22.08
CA PHE A 151 1.99 20.33 21.51
C PHE A 151 0.71 19.98 22.26
N LYS A 152 0.80 19.62 23.54
CA LYS A 152 -0.32 19.06 24.31
C LYS A 152 -1.61 19.88 24.22
N ASP A 153 -1.48 21.21 24.21
CA ASP A 153 -2.62 22.15 24.19
C ASP A 153 -2.82 22.79 22.81
N ASP A 154 -2.10 22.34 21.78
CA ASP A 154 -2.20 22.87 20.42
C ASP A 154 -3.19 22.06 19.57
N LEU A 155 -4.23 22.74 19.09
CA LEU A 155 -5.29 22.15 18.27
C LEU A 155 -4.99 22.19 16.77
N ARG A 156 -3.92 22.85 16.32
CA ARG A 156 -3.57 22.97 14.89
C ARG A 156 -3.43 21.61 14.19
N PRO A 157 -2.82 20.57 14.79
CA PRO A 157 -2.79 19.25 14.16
C PRO A 157 -4.20 18.68 13.93
N LEU A 158 -5.06 18.76 14.96
CA LEU A 158 -6.43 18.25 14.89
C LEU A 158 -7.28 18.99 13.86
N ALA A 159 -7.06 20.30 13.69
CA ALA A 159 -7.79 21.10 12.70
C ALA A 159 -7.56 20.65 11.25
N LYS A 160 -6.42 20.00 10.96
CA LYS A 160 -6.07 19.52 9.62
C LYS A 160 -6.51 18.08 9.34
N VAL A 161 -6.81 17.30 10.39
CA VAL A 161 -7.21 15.88 10.28
C VAL A 161 -8.39 15.66 9.31
N PRO A 162 -9.48 16.45 9.33
CA PRO A 162 -10.62 16.22 8.44
C PRO A 162 -10.27 16.25 6.94
N GLY A 163 -9.36 17.15 6.54
CA GLY A 163 -8.92 17.24 5.15
C GLY A 163 -8.14 15.99 4.73
N LEU A 164 -7.25 15.51 5.59
CA LEU A 164 -6.46 14.31 5.33
C LEU A 164 -7.31 13.04 5.36
N LEU A 165 -8.31 12.95 6.24
CA LEU A 165 -9.30 11.87 6.22
C LEU A 165 -10.08 11.83 4.91
N GLY A 166 -10.45 12.99 4.36
CA GLY A 166 -11.06 13.07 3.03
C GLY A 166 -10.17 12.47 1.95
N ALA A 167 -8.88 12.78 1.96
CA ALA A 167 -7.90 12.21 1.03
C ALA A 167 -7.72 10.70 1.22
N PHE A 168 -7.63 10.20 2.46
CA PHE A 168 -7.50 8.78 2.74
C PHE A 168 -8.73 7.97 2.29
N ARG A 169 -9.94 8.48 2.55
CA ARG A 169 -11.18 7.84 2.07
C ARG A 169 -11.20 7.78 0.55
N TRP A 170 -10.83 8.87 -0.11
CA TRP A 170 -10.75 8.92 -1.57
C TRP A 170 -9.74 7.88 -2.10
N LEU A 171 -8.56 7.79 -1.49
CA LEU A 171 -7.51 6.83 -1.86
C LEU A 171 -7.97 5.37 -1.70
N ILE A 172 -8.65 5.06 -0.58
CA ILE A 172 -9.22 3.73 -0.34
C ILE A 172 -10.24 3.40 -1.44
N GLU A 173 -11.16 4.32 -1.70
CA GLU A 173 -12.24 4.11 -2.66
C GLU A 173 -11.70 3.94 -4.09
N GLU A 174 -10.72 4.75 -4.48
CA GLU A 174 -10.11 4.66 -5.79
C GLU A 174 -9.38 3.33 -5.97
N LYS A 175 -8.61 2.89 -4.97
CA LYS A 175 -7.92 1.58 -5.01
C LYS A 175 -8.87 0.40 -4.97
N ARG A 176 -9.98 0.51 -4.26
CA ARG A 176 -10.98 -0.54 -4.19
C ARG A 176 -11.61 -0.80 -5.58
N LYS A 177 -11.90 0.26 -6.34
CA LYS A 177 -12.51 0.16 -7.68
C LYS A 177 -11.65 -0.55 -8.72
N GLU A 178 -10.33 -0.63 -8.52
CA GLU A 178 -9.43 -1.40 -9.41
C GLU A 178 -9.78 -2.90 -9.46
N TRP A 179 -10.59 -3.39 -8.52
CA TRP A 179 -11.00 -4.79 -8.37
C TRP A 179 -12.49 -5.05 -8.68
N GLU A 180 -13.26 -4.02 -9.04
CA GLU A 180 -14.69 -4.10 -9.41
C GLU A 180 -14.85 -4.12 -10.95
#